data_AF-A0A9E2U585-F1
#
_entry.id   AF-A0A9E2U585-F1
#
_cell.length_a   1.000
_cell.length_b   1.000
_cell.length_c   1.000
_cell.angle_alpha   90.00
_cell.angle_beta   90.00
_cell.angle_gamma   90.00
#
_symmetry.space_group_name_H-M   'P 1'
#
loop_
_entity.id
_entity.type
_entity.pdbx_description
1 polymer ?
#
loop_
_entity_poly.entity_id
_entity_poly.type
_entity_poly.pdbx_seq_one_letter_code
_entity_poly.pdbx_strand_id
1 'polypeptide(L)' 'MSDLIALRAIFPVWDAIGHGTERYVHDPDGIVHVPRRAAVYLLHNAGYVIHDRQTPSDKHVVYDDPERE' A
#
# COMPACT_ATOMS: atom_id res chain seq x y z
N MET A 1 5.10 -16.89 -1.94
CA MET A 1 4.44 -15.95 -1.01
C MET A 1 3.50 -15.12 -1.84
N SER A 2 2.23 -15.01 -1.44
CA SER A 2 1.24 -14.22 -2.17
C SER A 2 1.60 -12.74 -2.05
N ASP A 3 1.76 -12.02 -3.15
CA ASP A 3 2.04 -10.58 -3.14
C ASP A 3 0.85 -9.83 -2.53
N LEU A 4 1.00 -9.42 -1.27
CA LEU A 4 0.05 -8.57 -0.57
C LEU A 4 0.33 -7.10 -0.91
N ILE A 5 -0.73 -6.33 -1.07
CA ILE A 5 -0.67 -4.89 -1.30
C ILE A 5 -0.97 -4.20 0.03
N ALA A 6 -0.07 -3.32 0.45
CA ALA A 6 -0.27 -2.46 1.59
C ALA A 6 -1.14 -1.27 1.20
N LEU A 7 -2.22 -1.06 1.93
CA LEU A 7 -3.14 0.06 1.74
C LEU A 7 -3.28 0.84 3.04
N ARG A 8 -3.42 2.16 2.95
CA ARG A 8 -3.68 3.06 4.08
C ARG A 8 -5.09 3.62 3.99
N ALA A 9 -5.83 3.55 5.10
CA ALA A 9 -7.13 4.22 5.22
C ALA A 9 -6.94 5.75 5.28
N ILE A 10 -7.79 6.51 4.57
CA ILE A 10 -7.83 7.98 4.64
C ILE A 10 -8.92 8.52 5.59
N PHE A 11 -9.42 7.65 6.47
CA PHE A 11 -10.48 7.91 7.44
C PHE A 11 -10.10 7.31 8.81
N PRO A 12 -10.79 7.69 9.91
CA PRO A 12 -10.53 7.10 11.22
C PRO A 12 -10.63 5.57 11.19
N VAL A 13 -9.58 4.90 11.66
CA VAL A 13 -9.42 3.46 11.48
C VAL A 13 -10.26 2.69 12.48
N TRP A 14 -10.94 1.65 12.01
CA TRP A 14 -11.55 0.60 12.82
C TRP A 14 -10.68 -0.65 12.82
N ASP A 15 -10.83 -1.52 13.81
CA ASP A 15 -9.95 -2.68 14.01
C ASP A 15 -9.75 -3.57 12.76
N ALA A 16 -10.76 -3.65 11.88
CA ALA A 16 -10.66 -4.44 10.66
C ALA A 16 -11.65 -4.00 9.57
N ILE A 17 -11.35 -4.39 8.32
CA ILE A 17 -12.21 -4.21 7.15
C ILE A 17 -12.63 -5.57 6.55
N GLY A 18 -13.86 -5.65 6.05
CA GLY A 18 -14.39 -6.82 5.38
C GLY A 18 -14.39 -6.70 3.85
N HIS A 19 -14.09 -7.79 3.15
CA HIS A 19 -14.29 -7.93 1.71
C HIS A 19 -14.82 -9.34 1.40
N GLY A 20 -16.09 -9.44 1.00
CA GLY A 20 -16.76 -10.74 0.86
C GLY A 20 -16.82 -11.47 2.21
N THR A 21 -16.30 -12.70 2.25
CA THR A 21 -16.18 -13.50 3.49
C THR A 21 -14.86 -13.28 4.22
N GLU A 22 -13.96 -12.46 3.66
CA GLU A 22 -12.63 -12.21 4.22
C GLU A 22 -12.64 -10.97 5.13
N ARG A 23 -11.82 -10.99 6.17
CA ARG A 23 -11.64 -9.87 7.10
C ARG A 23 -10.15 -9.60 7.30
N TYR A 24 -9.75 -8.34 7.15
CA TYR A 24 -8.36 -7.90 7.23
C TYR A 24 -8.20 -6.88 8.36
N VAL A 25 -7.25 -7.14 9.24
CA VAL A 25 -6.98 -6.32 10.42
C VAL A 25 -6.06 -5.15 10.04
N HIS A 26 -6.33 -3.98 10.60
CA HIS A 26 -5.43 -2.84 10.45
C HIS A 26 -4.28 -2.91 11.45
N ASP A 27 -3.10 -2.53 11.00
CA ASP A 27 -2.00 -2.14 11.86
C ASP A 27 -2.37 -0.86 12.63
N PRO A 28 -1.73 -0.56 13.78
CA PRO A 28 -1.97 0.68 14.54
C PRO A 28 -1.81 1.97 13.72
N ASP A 29 -1.00 1.93 12.67
CA ASP A 29 -0.77 3.02 11.73
C ASP A 29 -1.88 3.17 10.66
N GLY A 30 -2.95 2.38 10.73
CA GLY A 30 -4.06 2.39 9.78
C GLY A 30 -3.76 1.72 8.45
N ILE A 31 -2.78 0.81 8.43
CA ILE A 31 -2.37 0.07 7.23
C ILE A 31 -3.01 -1.31 7.25
N VAL A 32 -3.47 -1.78 6.09
CA VAL A 32 -3.98 -3.13 5.91
C VAL A 32 -3.27 -3.80 4.73
N HIS A 33 -2.92 -5.08 4.91
CA HIS A 33 -2.26 -5.88 3.88
C HIS A 33 -3.26 -6.87 3.28
N VAL A 34 -3.56 -6.71 1.98
CA VAL A 34 -4.64 -7.46 1.32
C VAL A 34 -4.18 -8.04 -0.02
N PRO A 35 -4.76 -9.15 -0.50
CA PRO A 35 -4.49 -9.65 -1.84
C PRO A 35 -4.97 -8.65 -2.90
N ARG A 36 -4.36 -8.68 -4.08
CA ARG A 36 -4.67 -7.76 -5.20
C ARG A 36 -6.16 -7.61 -5.51
N ARG A 37 -6.93 -8.70 -5.44
CA ARG A 37 -8.39 -8.68 -5.69
C ARG A 37 -9.13 -7.73 -4.74
N ALA A 38 -8.80 -7.80 -3.45
CA ALA A 38 -9.40 -6.95 -2.43
C ALA A 38 -8.85 -5.52 -2.53
N ALA A 39 -7.57 -5.37 -2.86
CA ALA A 39 -6.96 -4.05 -3.00
C ALA A 39 -7.69 -3.18 -4.04
N VAL A 40 -7.99 -3.75 -5.21
CA VAL A 40 -8.71 -3.03 -6.27
C VAL A 40 -10.07 -2.55 -5.76
N TYR A 41 -10.82 -3.40 -5.07
CA TYR A 41 -12.11 -3.02 -4.51
C TYR A 41 -11.98 -1.88 -3.48
N LEU A 42 -11.03 -2.01 -2.55
CA LEU A 42 -10.85 -1.05 -1.45
C LEU A 42 -10.37 0.32 -1.93
N LEU A 43 -9.50 0.36 -2.94
CA LEU A 43 -9.04 1.60 -3.58
C LEU A 43 -10.19 2.38 -4.23
N HIS A 44 -11.14 1.69 -4.86
CA HIS A 44 -12.24 2.34 -5.58
C HIS A 44 -13.43 2.68 -4.69
N ASN A 45 -13.71 1.87 -3.66
CA ASN A 45 -15.01 1.91 -2.97
C ASN A 45 -14.93 2.21 -1.47
N ALA A 46 -13.76 2.10 -0.85
CA ALA A 46 -13.68 2.08 0.61
C ALA A 46 -12.70 3.10 1.19
N GLY A 47 -12.24 4.09 0.42
CA GLY A 47 -11.40 5.18 0.95
C GLY A 47 -10.01 4.72 1.37
N TYR A 48 -9.37 3.88 0.55
CA TYR A 48 -7.98 3.47 0.75
C TYR A 48 -7.08 4.06 -0.32
N VAL A 49 -5.81 4.25 0.03
CA VAL A 49 -4.74 4.63 -0.90
C VAL A 49 -3.60 3.62 -0.82
N ILE A 50 -2.80 3.51 -1.88
CA ILE A 50 -1.62 2.65 -1.89
C ILE A 50 -0.63 3.18 -0.84
N HIS A 51 -0.23 2.31 0.09
CA HIS A 51 0.88 2.59 0.98
C HIS A 51 2.15 2.04 0.35
N ASP A 52 2.78 2.84 -0.49
CA ASP A 52 4.12 2.55 -0.98
C ASP A 52 5.12 2.90 0.12
N ARG A 53 5.29 1.98 1.08
CA ARG A 53 6.56 1.94 1.79
C ARG A 53 7.54 1.42 0.74
N GLN A 54 8.16 2.35 0.01
CA GLN A 54 9.42 2.05 -0.64
C GLN A 54 10.26 1.38 0.44
N THR A 55 10.44 0.07 0.31
CA THR A 55 11.72 -0.50 0.73
C THR A 55 12.73 0.40 0.03
N PRO A 56 13.75 0.95 0.71
CA PRO A 56 14.81 1.65 0.02
C PRO A 56 15.56 0.59 -0.81
N SER A 57 14.97 0.14 -1.91
CA SER A 57 15.67 -0.52 -2.99
C SER A 57 16.33 0.62 -3.73
N ASP A 58 17.61 0.82 -3.45
CA ASP A 58 18.59 1.52 -4.28
C ASP A 58 18.11 1.82 -5.70
N LYS A 59 17.43 2.95 -5.86
CA LYS A 59 17.44 3.66 -7.13
C LYS A 59 18.04 5.02 -6.85
N HIS A 60 19.34 4.98 -6.53
CA HIS A 60 20.22 6.09 -6.82
C HIS A 60 20.21 6.25 -8.35
N VAL A 61 19.29 7.04 -8.87
CA VAL A 61 19.35 7.49 -10.25
C VAL A 61 20.45 8.53 -10.28
N VAL A 62 21.69 8.07 -10.52
CA VAL A 62 22.77 8.96 -10.92
C VAL A 62 22.41 9.44 -12.32
N TYR A 63 22.09 10.73 -12.45
CA TYR A 63 22.20 11.38 -13.74
C TYR A 63 23.70 11.53 -13.98
N ASP A 64 24.24 10.83 -14.98
CA ASP A 64 25.54 11.22 -15.53
C ASP A 64 25.36 12.62 -16.10
N ASP A 65 25.99 13.59 -15.43
CA ASP A 65 26.11 14.96 -15.91
C ASP A 65 27.15 14.95 -17.05
N PRO A 66 26.73 15.18 -18.31
CA PRO A 66 27.65 15.16 -19.44
C PRO A 66 28.61 16.36 -19.47
N GLU A 67 28.53 17.29 -18.51
CA GLU A 67 29.32 18.53 -18.49
C GLU A 67 30.50 18.53 -17.49
N ARG A 68 30.88 17.39 -16.92
CA ARG A 68 32.17 17.29 -16.19
C ARG A 68 33.35 17.15 -17.14
N GLU A 69 33.83 18.30 -17.63
CA GLU A 69 35.18 18.51 -18.17
C GLU A 69 36.25 18.47 -17.07
#